data_AF-A0A660ZN02-F1
#
_entry.id   AF-A0A660ZN02-F1
#
_cell.length_a   1.000
_cell.length_b   1.000
_cell.length_c   1.000
_cell.angle_alpha   90.00
_cell.angle_beta   90.00
_cell.angle_gamma   90.00
#
_symmetry.space_group_name_H-M   'P 1'
#
loop_
_entity.id
_entity.type
_entity.pdbx_description
1 polymer ?
#
loop_
_entity_poly.entity_id
_entity_poly.type
_entity_poly.pdbx_seq_one_letter_code
_entity_poly.pdbx_strand_id
1 'polypeptide(L)'
;MTKRLMWMLILLVGIASICVLAQEAQMQLPQGTMVRLGFGETNDARYSPNGEYLAVGTSIGIELRDAKTLKLLRFFQGHTGSVSSVAFFQNGMTLAS
;
A
#
# COMPACT_ATOMS: atom_id res chain seq x y z
N MET A 1 37.21 -36.69 0.69
CA MET A 1 36.38 -35.51 0.31
C MET A 1 37.32 -34.44 -0.24
N THR A 2 37.13 -34.03 -1.50
CA THR A 2 38.09 -33.20 -2.24
C THR A 2 38.05 -31.76 -1.74
N LYS A 3 39.21 -31.11 -1.59
CA LYS A 3 39.34 -29.71 -1.11
C LYS A 3 38.43 -28.73 -1.85
N ARG A 4 38.07 -29.04 -3.10
CA ARG A 4 37.12 -28.29 -3.95
C ARG A 4 35.71 -28.22 -3.36
N LEU A 5 35.21 -29.30 -2.75
CA LEU A 5 33.88 -29.34 -2.14
C LEU A 5 33.80 -28.43 -0.90
N MET A 6 34.90 -28.32 -0.15
CA MET A 6 34.99 -27.49 1.04
C MET A 6 34.93 -25.99 0.71
N TRP A 7 35.61 -25.55 -0.35
CA TRP A 7 35.55 -24.16 -0.82
C TRP A 7 34.17 -23.79 -1.37
N MET A 8 33.45 -24.71 -2.02
CA MET A 8 32.09 -24.46 -2.48
C MET A 8 31.11 -24.23 -1.32
N LEU A 9 31.23 -25.00 -0.24
CA LEU A 9 30.37 -24.84 0.94
C LEU A 9 30.61 -23.52 1.67
N ILE A 10 31.86 -23.08 1.80
CA ILE A 10 32.20 -21.79 2.43
C ILE A 10 31.64 -20.61 1.62
N LEU A 11 31.75 -20.66 0.29
CA LEU A 11 31.15 -19.65 -0.59
C LEU A 11 29.62 -19.63 -0.48
N LEU A 12 28.99 -20.81 -0.42
CA LEU A 12 27.53 -20.92 -0.35
C LEU A 12 26.97 -20.40 0.98
N VAL A 13 27.66 -20.64 2.10
CA VAL A 13 27.30 -20.07 3.41
C VAL A 13 27.53 -18.57 3.45
N GLY A 14 28.62 -18.07 2.84
CA GLY A 14 28.88 -16.64 2.73
C GLY A 14 27.80 -15.90 1.94
N ILE A 15 27.36 -16.45 0.80
CA ILE A 15 26.30 -15.89 -0.04
C ILE A 15 24.96 -15.87 0.70
N ALA A 16 24.64 -16.95 1.44
CA ALA A 16 23.41 -17.00 2.25
C ALA A 16 23.41 -15.96 3.39
N SER A 17 24.54 -15.75 4.06
CA SER A 17 24.68 -14.72 5.10
C SER A 17 24.54 -13.30 4.54
N ILE A 18 25.00 -13.07 3.31
CA ILE A 18 24.82 -11.78 2.61
C ILE A 18 23.33 -11.56 2.25
N CYS A 19 22.61 -12.60 1.82
CA CYS A 19 21.17 -12.51 1.56
C CYS A 19 20.34 -12.14 2.80
N VAL A 20 20.74 -12.61 3.99
CA VAL A 20 20.03 -12.30 5.25
C VAL A 20 20.23 -10.85 5.68
N LEU A 21 21.44 -10.30 5.48
CA LEU A 21 21.74 -8.90 5.81
C LEU A 21 21.15 -7.91 4.80
N ALA A 22 20.85 -8.37 3.59
CA ALA A 22 20.20 -7.59 2.54
C ALA A 22 18.66 -7.52 2.69
N GLN A 23 18.08 -8.16 3.73
CA GLN A 23 16.65 -8.04 3.99
C GLN A 23 16.34 -6.61 4.44
N GLU A 24 15.83 -5.85 3.48
CA GLU A 24 15.46 -4.44 3.47
C GLU A 24 14.59 -4.02 4.67
N ALA A 25 14.60 -2.72 4.95
CA ALA A 25 13.74 -2.03 5.90
C ALA A 25 12.25 -2.21 5.55
N GLN A 26 11.69 -3.38 5.86
CA GLN A 26 10.26 -3.58 5.93
C GLN A 26 9.78 -2.90 7.20
N MET A 27 9.27 -1.67 7.07
CA MET A 27 8.56 -0.98 8.14
C MET A 27 7.37 -1.85 8.55
N GLN A 28 7.55 -2.65 9.60
CA GLN A 28 6.47 -3.42 10.19
C GLN A 28 5.35 -2.46 10.59
N LEU A 29 4.15 -2.73 10.09
CA LEU A 29 2.98 -1.93 10.43
C LEU A 29 2.77 -1.98 11.96
N PRO A 30 2.41 -0.87 12.61
CA PRO A 30 2.07 -0.86 14.02
C PRO A 30 1.01 -1.92 14.33
N GLN A 31 1.12 -2.55 15.50
CA GLN A 31 0.20 -3.61 15.90
C GLN A 31 -1.27 -3.16 15.80
N GLY A 32 -2.10 -3.96 15.13
CA GLY A 32 -3.51 -3.62 14.85
C GLY A 32 -3.74 -2.84 13.55
N THR A 33 -2.69 -2.43 12.83
CA THR A 33 -2.80 -1.80 11.51
C THR A 33 -2.87 -2.87 10.43
N MET A 34 -3.98 -2.91 9.70
CA MET A 34 -4.20 -3.88 8.62
C MET A 34 -3.50 -3.47 7.31
N VAL A 35 -3.44 -2.17 7.02
CA VAL A 35 -2.83 -1.62 5.80
C VAL A 35 -2.56 -0.12 5.97
N ARG A 36 -1.60 0.41 5.20
CA ARG A 36 -1.38 1.85 5.03
C ARG A 36 -1.88 2.27 3.64
N LEU A 37 -2.88 3.14 3.61
CA LEU A 37 -3.53 3.63 2.39
C LEU A 37 -3.12 5.08 2.12
N GLY A 38 -3.34 5.54 0.89
CA GLY A 38 -3.06 6.91 0.48
C GLY A 38 -1.71 7.08 -0.22
N PHE A 39 -1.75 7.60 -1.45
CA PHE A 39 -0.64 8.22 -2.15
C PHE A 39 -0.52 9.65 -1.62
N GLY A 40 0.46 9.88 -0.74
CA GLY A 40 0.70 11.17 -0.11
C GLY A 40 -0.04 11.34 1.22
N GLU A 41 -0.31 12.60 1.59
CA GLU A 41 -1.06 12.92 2.80
C GLU A 41 -2.53 12.57 2.58
N THR A 42 -3.10 11.80 3.49
CA THR A 42 -4.52 11.42 3.44
C THR A 42 -5.31 12.38 4.32
N ASN A 43 -6.33 13.01 3.77
CA ASN A 43 -7.15 13.97 4.50
C ASN A 43 -8.50 13.40 4.93
N ASP A 44 -9.09 12.53 4.09
CA ASP A 44 -10.42 11.99 4.34
C ASP A 44 -10.57 10.57 3.74
N ALA A 45 -11.42 9.75 4.35
CA ALA A 45 -11.77 8.44 3.85
C ALA A 45 -13.22 8.09 4.19
N ARG A 46 -13.98 7.62 3.20
CA ARG A 46 -15.40 7.29 3.37
C ARG A 46 -15.74 5.97 2.67
N TYR A 47 -16.55 5.13 3.33
CA TYR A 47 -17.16 3.98 2.67
C TYR A 47 -18.35 4.40 1.82
N SER A 48 -18.54 3.72 0.69
CA SER A 48 -19.78 3.85 -0.06
C SER A 48 -20.97 3.39 0.79
N PRO A 49 -22.20 3.90 0.56
CA PRO A 49 -23.38 3.52 1.32
C PRO A 49 -23.68 2.01 1.29
N ASN A 50 -23.33 1.34 0.18
CA ASN A 50 -23.47 -0.11 0.02
C ASN A 50 -22.28 -0.91 0.59
N GLY A 51 -21.24 -0.24 1.08
CA GLY A 51 -20.05 -0.87 1.70
C GLY A 51 -19.12 -1.60 0.74
N GLU A 52 -19.30 -1.47 -0.58
CA GLU A 52 -18.47 -2.14 -1.58
C GLU A 52 -17.17 -1.37 -1.89
N TYR A 53 -17.18 -0.06 -1.67
CA TYR A 53 -16.08 0.81 -2.02
C TYR A 53 -15.60 1.65 -0.83
N LEU A 54 -14.32 2.00 -0.86
CA LEU A 54 -13.69 2.98 0.01
C LEU A 54 -13.11 4.08 -0.87
N ALA A 55 -13.56 5.31 -0.69
CA ALA A 55 -12.92 6.48 -1.28
C ALA A 55 -11.92 7.05 -0.26
N VAL A 56 -10.72 7.40 -0.72
CA VAL A 56 -9.67 8.04 0.08
C VAL A 56 -9.23 9.30 -0.66
N GLY A 57 -9.41 10.46 -0.02
CA GLY A 57 -8.94 11.75 -0.51
C GLY A 57 -7.52 12.01 -0.03
N THR A 58 -6.61 12.32 -0.97
CA THR A 58 -5.21 12.58 -0.68
C THR A 58 -4.74 13.92 -1.24
N SER A 59 -3.52 14.31 -0.90
CA SER A 59 -2.86 15.48 -1.48
C SER A 59 -2.62 15.38 -3.00
N ILE A 60 -2.77 14.18 -3.57
CA ILE A 60 -2.44 13.87 -4.98
C ILE A 60 -3.71 13.57 -5.79
N GLY A 61 -4.83 13.24 -5.14
CA GLY A 61 -6.09 12.94 -5.82
C GLY A 61 -7.02 12.07 -4.98
N ILE A 62 -7.90 11.31 -5.63
CA ILE A 62 -8.86 10.43 -4.95
C ILE A 62 -8.60 8.99 -5.36
N GLU A 63 -8.44 8.12 -4.39
CA GLU A 63 -8.37 6.68 -4.60
C GLU A 63 -9.73 6.05 -4.35
N LEU A 64 -10.23 5.30 -5.32
CA LEU A 64 -11.36 4.40 -5.14
C LEU A 64 -10.83 2.98 -4.99
N ARG A 65 -11.14 2.35 -3.87
CA ARG A 65 -10.67 1.03 -3.48
C ARG A 65 -11.84 0.09 -3.24
N ASP A 66 -11.59 -1.20 -3.47
CA ASP A 66 -12.50 -2.26 -3.04
C ASP A 66 -12.48 -2.33 -1.50
N ALA A 67 -13.64 -2.24 -0.85
CA ALA A 67 -13.71 -2.12 0.61
C ALA A 67 -13.24 -3.38 1.35
N LYS A 68 -13.34 -4.57 0.72
CA LYS A 68 -13.01 -5.85 1.36
C LYS A 68 -11.54 -6.19 1.24
N THR A 69 -10.96 -5.93 0.07
CA THR A 69 -9.59 -6.28 -0.28
C THR A 69 -8.64 -5.10 -0.21
N LEU A 70 -9.16 -3.88 -0.11
CA LEU A 70 -8.45 -2.60 -0.10
C LEU A 70 -7.58 -2.37 -1.35
N LYS A 71 -7.83 -3.15 -2.42
CA LYS A 71 -7.19 -3.00 -3.72
C LYS A 71 -7.64 -1.72 -4.38
N LEU A 72 -6.70 -1.01 -5.00
CA LEU A 72 -6.98 0.17 -5.81
C LEU A 72 -7.77 -0.25 -7.06
N LEU A 73 -8.98 0.26 -7.21
CA LEU A 73 -9.84 0.05 -8.38
C LEU A 73 -9.65 1.17 -9.39
N ARG A 74 -9.55 2.41 -8.90
CA ARG A 74 -9.39 3.59 -9.74
C ARG A 74 -8.71 4.71 -8.97
N PHE A 75 -7.96 5.52 -9.69
CA PHE A 75 -7.39 6.76 -9.19
C PHE A 75 -7.90 7.93 -10.03
N PHE A 76 -8.45 8.94 -9.37
CA PHE A 76 -8.98 10.15 -10.00
C PHE A 76 -8.00 11.30 -9.77
N GLN A 77 -7.31 11.69 -10.84
CA GLN A 77 -6.54 12.93 -10.91
C GLN A 77 -7.40 13.99 -11.58
N GLY A 78 -7.39 15.21 -11.04
CA GLY A 78 -8.17 16.33 -11.58
C GLY A 78 -8.16 17.54 -10.66
N HIS A 79 -8.11 17.31 -9.35
CA HIS A 79 -7.84 18.38 -8.40
C HIS A 79 -6.37 18.80 -8.51
N THR A 80 -6.12 20.10 -8.66
CA THR A 80 -4.77 20.69 -8.73
C THR A 80 -4.14 20.92 -7.35
N GLY A 81 -4.81 20.47 -6.30
CA GLY A 81 -4.42 20.64 -4.91
C GLY A 81 -4.98 19.51 -4.04
N SER A 82 -4.75 19.63 -2.73
CA SER A 82 -5.09 18.58 -1.77
C SER A 82 -6.60 18.38 -1.65
N VAL A 83 -7.06 17.14 -1.81
CA VAL A 83 -8.48 16.80 -1.65
C VAL A 83 -8.79 16.74 -0.17
N SER A 84 -9.57 17.70 0.30
CA SER A 84 -9.86 17.88 1.73
C SER A 84 -11.00 17.00 2.22
N SER A 85 -11.96 16.67 1.35
CA SER A 85 -13.07 15.79 1.71
C SER A 85 -13.59 14.97 0.52
N VAL A 86 -14.15 13.80 0.86
CA VAL A 86 -14.80 12.88 -0.10
C VAL A 86 -16.18 12.48 0.40
N ALA A 87 -17.14 12.40 -0.53
CA ALA A 87 -18.51 11.97 -0.26
C ALA A 87 -19.01 11.01 -1.34
N PHE A 88 -19.84 10.04 -0.95
CA PHE A 88 -20.57 9.21 -1.91
C PHE A 88 -22.01 9.69 -2.05
N PHE A 89 -22.48 9.70 -3.29
CA PHE A 89 -23.89 9.69 -3.60
C PHE A 89 -24.50 8.33 -3.27
N GLN A 90 -25.81 8.29 -3.04
CA GLN A 90 -26.53 7.03 -2.77
C GLN A 90 -26.43 6.02 -3.92
N ASN A 91 -26.22 6.49 -5.15
CA ASN A 91 -26.02 5.64 -6.33
C ASN A 91 -24.58 5.08 -6.46
N GLY A 92 -23.70 5.31 -5.46
CA GLY A 92 -22.33 4.82 -5.45
C GLY A 92 -21.31 5.69 -6.20
N MET A 93 -21.73 6.81 -6.78
CA MET A 93 -20.82 7.77 -7.42
C MET A 93 -20.12 8.65 -6.38
N THR A 94 -18.86 9.01 -6.63
CA THR A 94 -18.02 9.77 -5.67
C THR A 94 -17.96 11.26 -6.04
N LEU A 95 -18.12 12.14 -5.05
CA LEU A 95 -17.81 13.57 -5.09
C LEU A 95 -16.59 13.86 -4.21
N ALA A 96 -15.80 14.87 -4.58
CA ALA A 96 -14.65 15.31 -3.81
C ALA A 96 -14.37 16.81 -3.99
N SER A 97 -13.75 17.42 -2.97
CA SER A 97 -13.37 18.84 -2.95
C SER A 97 -12.07 19.09 -2.20
#